data_AF-A0A925ET46-F1
#
_entry.id   AF-A0A925ET46-F1
#
_cell.length_a   1.000
_cell.length_b   1.000
_cell.length_c   1.000
_cell.angle_alpha   90.00
_cell.angle_beta   90.00
_cell.angle_gamma   90.00
#
_symmetry.space_group_name_H-M   'P 1'
#
loop_
_entity.id
_entity.type
_entity.pdbx_description
1 polymer ?
#
loop_
_entity_poly.entity_id
_entity_poly.type
_entity_poly.pdbx_seq_one_letter_code
_entity_poly.pdbx_strand_id
1 'polypeptide(L)'
;MKNAVVFLGLAAVSAAALTGCASDRSSGATATEFGYAIECKKPTEGDRTPLPIKIGEMRAATDLCFQPKKISYEGKQTRIIWGQTAYLGPLKAELSRAADGKPTFEVVGGRSTYQLTLQSGAERVAFNFSAKNLDTTAKVSKDVIDTSTDFSGELVVPPLRGLGYTDSRGRGTDAGYEVSQGTYADSGEQFQKGTDASRSREVGKGDMTLVVTSVNSQTGEVAGTFKSKQSSGLVILPGELEIEGNFIGTFKTKTAAK
;
A
#
# COMPACT_ATOMS: atom_id res chain seq x y z
N MET A 1 -21.07 21.26 -73.00
CA MET A 1 -19.82 20.45 -73.07
C MET A 1 -19.40 20.10 -71.65
N LYS A 2 -19.46 18.79 -71.30
CA LYS A 2 -18.48 18.03 -70.50
C LYS A 2 -17.86 18.76 -69.28
N ASN A 3 -18.06 18.39 -68.01
CA ASN A 3 -17.96 17.05 -67.41
C ASN A 3 -18.69 16.97 -66.05
N ALA A 4 -19.21 15.78 -65.77
CA ALA A 4 -19.71 15.36 -64.47
C ALA A 4 -18.55 15.00 -63.54
N VAL A 5 -18.65 15.34 -62.25
CA VAL A 5 -17.98 14.61 -61.16
C VAL A 5 -18.97 14.44 -60.03
N VAL A 6 -19.36 13.18 -59.84
CA VAL A 6 -20.16 12.66 -58.74
C VAL A 6 -19.21 12.45 -57.55
N PHE A 7 -19.46 13.10 -56.42
CA PHE A 7 -18.89 12.67 -55.13
C PHE A 7 -19.99 11.99 -54.33
N LEU A 8 -19.97 10.65 -54.39
CA LEU A 8 -20.75 9.75 -53.56
C LEU A 8 -20.22 9.79 -52.12
N GLY A 9 -21.13 9.64 -51.17
CA GLY A 9 -20.91 9.89 -49.75
C GLY A 9 -19.96 8.93 -49.02
N LEU A 10 -19.52 9.39 -47.85
CA LEU A 10 -19.29 8.53 -46.69
C LEU A 10 -19.44 9.37 -45.41
N ALA A 11 -20.65 9.38 -44.87
CA ALA A 11 -20.88 9.76 -43.48
C ALA A 11 -20.53 8.53 -42.61
N ALA A 12 -19.38 8.57 -41.95
CA ALA A 12 -19.02 7.62 -40.91
C ALA A 12 -19.00 8.36 -39.56
N VAL A 13 -20.18 8.43 -38.93
CA VAL A 13 -20.33 8.82 -37.53
C VAL A 13 -19.63 7.75 -36.69
N SER A 14 -18.44 8.08 -36.21
CA SER A 14 -17.72 7.26 -35.23
C SER A 14 -18.14 7.74 -33.84
N ALA A 15 -19.32 7.30 -33.37
CA ALA A 15 -19.67 7.39 -31.97
C ALA A 15 -18.93 6.29 -31.21
N ALA A 16 -17.65 6.52 -30.92
CA ALA A 16 -16.95 5.76 -29.90
C ALA A 16 -17.45 6.30 -28.55
N ALA A 17 -18.51 5.69 -28.02
CA ALA A 17 -18.85 5.85 -26.62
C ALA A 17 -17.65 5.38 -25.80
N LEU A 18 -16.99 6.33 -25.13
CA LEU A 18 -16.10 6.07 -24.01
C LEU A 18 -16.95 5.47 -22.88
N THR A 19 -17.23 4.18 -22.96
CA THR A 19 -17.67 3.41 -21.80
C THR A 19 -16.49 3.40 -20.83
N GLY A 20 -16.62 4.23 -19.81
CA GLY A 20 -15.72 4.26 -18.68
C GLY A 20 -15.53 2.86 -18.10
N CYS A 21 -14.35 2.63 -17.53
CA CYS A 21 -13.93 1.39 -16.89
C CYS A 21 -14.79 1.05 -15.65
N ALA A 22 -16.01 0.60 -15.87
CA ALA A 22 -16.78 -0.14 -14.88
C ALA A 22 -16.49 -1.63 -15.10
N SER A 23 -15.34 -2.11 -14.61
CA SER A 23 -15.00 -3.54 -14.65
C SER A 23 -15.63 -4.25 -13.45
N ASP A 24 -16.89 -4.65 -13.57
CA ASP A 24 -17.50 -5.61 -12.66
C ASP A 24 -16.83 -6.98 -12.83
N ARG A 25 -16.60 -7.67 -11.71
CA ARG A 25 -16.02 -9.02 -11.70
C ARG A 25 -16.97 -9.97 -12.43
N SER A 26 -16.61 -10.40 -13.63
CA SER A 26 -17.24 -11.60 -14.21
C SER A 26 -16.71 -12.84 -13.50
N SER A 27 -17.60 -13.74 -13.13
CA SER A 27 -17.25 -15.05 -12.58
C SER A 27 -16.59 -15.89 -13.68
N GLY A 28 -15.26 -15.90 -13.74
CA GLY A 28 -14.50 -16.72 -14.70
C GLY A 28 -13.15 -16.18 -15.18
N ALA A 29 -12.78 -14.93 -14.84
CA ALA A 29 -11.47 -14.39 -15.21
C ALA A 29 -10.34 -15.12 -14.47
N THR A 30 -9.50 -15.85 -15.19
CA THR A 30 -8.27 -16.45 -14.66
C THR A 30 -7.19 -15.38 -14.48
N ALA A 31 -6.38 -15.49 -13.44
CA ALA A 31 -5.31 -14.55 -13.06
C ALA A 31 -4.18 -14.35 -14.09
N THR A 32 -4.35 -14.83 -15.33
CA THR A 32 -3.41 -14.78 -16.45
C THR A 32 -3.40 -13.45 -17.19
N GLU A 33 -4.37 -12.57 -16.97
CA GLU A 33 -4.33 -11.19 -17.45
C GLU A 33 -3.62 -10.32 -16.40
N PHE A 34 -2.36 -9.97 -16.66
CA PHE A 34 -1.45 -9.25 -15.74
C PHE A 34 -2.06 -8.02 -15.03
N GLY A 35 -3.06 -7.37 -15.61
CA GLY A 35 -3.75 -6.21 -15.03
C GLY A 35 -4.65 -6.53 -13.83
N TYR A 36 -5.24 -7.73 -13.76
CA TYR A 36 -6.13 -8.10 -12.66
C TYR A 36 -5.39 -8.67 -11.44
N ALA A 37 -4.18 -9.19 -11.63
CA ALA A 37 -3.33 -9.67 -10.55
C ALA A 37 -2.74 -8.54 -9.69
N ILE A 38 -2.86 -7.28 -10.12
CA ILE A 38 -2.24 -6.11 -9.49
C ILE A 38 -3.25 -5.19 -8.79
N GLU A 39 -4.52 -5.60 -8.73
CA GLU A 39 -5.60 -4.84 -8.12
C GLU A 39 -6.26 -5.60 -6.96
N CYS A 40 -6.58 -4.87 -5.90
CA CYS A 40 -7.44 -5.39 -4.84
C CYS A 40 -8.84 -5.72 -5.36
N LYS A 41 -9.52 -6.65 -4.67
CA LYS A 41 -10.92 -6.94 -4.96
C LYS A 41 -11.79 -5.69 -4.79
N LYS A 42 -12.81 -5.53 -5.64
CA LYS A 42 -13.85 -4.52 -5.42
C LYS A 42 -14.79 -4.97 -4.28
N PRO A 43 -15.31 -4.04 -3.46
CA PRO A 43 -16.32 -4.35 -2.47
C PRO A 43 -17.61 -4.80 -3.14
N THR A 44 -18.35 -5.66 -2.46
CA THR A 44 -19.70 -6.05 -2.86
C THR A 44 -20.64 -4.86 -2.73
N GLU A 45 -21.28 -4.43 -3.82
CA GLU A 45 -22.14 -3.25 -3.81
C GLU A 45 -23.43 -3.47 -3.00
N GLY A 46 -23.94 -2.39 -2.39
CA GLY A 46 -25.26 -2.36 -1.75
C GLY A 46 -25.32 -2.80 -0.29
N ASP A 47 -24.34 -3.57 0.20
CA ASP A 47 -24.32 -4.01 1.60
C ASP A 47 -23.55 -3.04 2.50
N ARG A 48 -24.27 -2.55 3.52
CA ARG A 48 -23.75 -1.77 4.66
C ARG A 48 -24.18 -2.38 5.98
N THR A 49 -24.41 -3.68 5.98
CA THR A 49 -24.87 -4.42 7.16
C THR A 49 -23.75 -4.39 8.21
N PRO A 50 -23.98 -3.79 9.38
CA PRO A 50 -22.92 -3.66 10.38
C PRO A 50 -22.41 -5.03 10.84
N LEU A 51 -21.10 -5.17 11.04
CA LEU A 51 -20.43 -6.40 11.46
C LEU A 51 -20.29 -6.43 12.99
N PRO A 52 -21.10 -7.21 13.73
CA PRO A 52 -20.98 -7.29 15.19
C PRO A 52 -19.67 -7.99 15.59
N ILE A 53 -19.01 -7.51 16.64
CA ILE A 53 -17.74 -8.08 17.13
C ILE A 53 -17.67 -8.08 18.66
N LYS A 54 -18.00 -9.17 19.35
CA LYS A 54 -18.12 -9.20 20.82
C LYS A 54 -16.79 -8.94 21.55
N ILE A 55 -16.85 -8.53 22.82
CA ILE A 55 -15.64 -8.46 23.67
C ILE A 55 -14.98 -9.84 23.73
N GLY A 56 -13.67 -9.88 23.52
CA GLY A 56 -12.88 -11.11 23.47
C GLY A 56 -13.03 -11.90 22.17
N GLU A 57 -13.87 -11.44 21.23
CA GLU A 57 -13.94 -12.02 19.89
C GLU A 57 -12.77 -11.53 19.03
N MET A 58 -12.17 -12.45 18.30
CA MET A 58 -11.14 -12.18 17.32
C MET A 58 -11.59 -12.72 15.96
N ARG A 59 -11.49 -11.89 14.94
CA ARG A 59 -11.73 -12.25 13.55
C ARG A 59 -10.44 -12.12 12.76
N ALA A 60 -10.16 -13.10 11.91
CA ALA A 60 -8.97 -13.10 11.07
C ALA A 60 -9.35 -12.95 9.60
N ALA A 61 -8.55 -12.18 8.87
CA ALA A 61 -8.54 -12.10 7.42
C ALA A 61 -7.22 -12.64 6.88
N THR A 62 -7.26 -13.26 5.71
CA THR A 62 -6.06 -13.73 4.98
C THR A 62 -5.93 -13.10 3.60
N ASP A 63 -6.89 -12.28 3.21
CA ASP A 63 -7.03 -11.66 1.90
C ASP A 63 -7.04 -10.12 1.98
N LEU A 64 -6.58 -9.55 3.11
CA LEU A 64 -6.51 -8.11 3.26
C LEU A 64 -5.59 -7.52 2.18
N CYS A 65 -6.04 -6.44 1.57
CA CYS A 65 -5.39 -5.80 0.45
C CYS A 65 -5.47 -4.27 0.58
N PHE A 66 -4.35 -3.57 0.33
CA PHE A 66 -4.28 -2.10 0.25
C PHE A 66 -3.87 -1.69 -1.17
N GLN A 67 -4.75 -0.96 -1.86
CA GLN A 67 -4.51 -0.43 -3.20
C GLN A 67 -4.18 1.07 -3.13
N PRO A 68 -2.94 1.51 -3.39
CA PRO A 68 -2.64 2.92 -3.50
C PRO A 68 -3.32 3.55 -4.72
N LYS A 69 -3.77 4.80 -4.59
CA LYS A 69 -4.41 5.60 -5.65
C LYS A 69 -3.74 6.95 -5.83
N LYS A 70 -3.32 7.60 -4.74
CA LYS A 70 -2.59 8.87 -4.77
C LYS A 70 -1.34 8.75 -3.92
N ILE A 71 -0.28 9.42 -4.37
CA ILE A 71 1.01 9.39 -3.71
C ILE A 71 1.66 10.77 -3.78
N SER A 72 2.09 11.26 -2.63
CA SER A 72 2.84 12.52 -2.48
C SER A 72 4.11 12.27 -1.68
N TYR A 73 5.17 12.97 -2.03
CA TYR A 73 6.43 12.95 -1.30
C TYR A 73 6.77 14.38 -0.91
N GLU A 74 6.98 14.64 0.38
CA GLU A 74 7.22 16.00 0.89
C GLU A 74 6.12 16.99 0.47
N GLY A 75 4.86 16.55 0.53
CA GLY A 75 3.68 17.33 0.12
C GLY A 75 3.54 17.58 -1.39
N LYS A 76 4.47 17.09 -2.22
CA LYS A 76 4.41 17.22 -3.68
C LYS A 76 3.83 15.96 -4.31
N GLN A 77 2.87 16.12 -5.21
CA GLN A 77 2.34 14.98 -5.94
C GLN A 77 3.44 14.35 -6.81
N THR A 78 3.55 13.02 -6.72
CA THR A 78 4.56 12.27 -7.47
C THR A 78 3.93 11.22 -8.37
N ARG A 79 4.74 10.61 -9.22
CA ARG A 79 4.35 9.43 -10.00
C ARG A 79 5.24 8.24 -9.66
N ILE A 80 4.65 7.06 -9.63
CA ILE A 80 5.39 5.81 -9.51
C ILE A 80 6.00 5.48 -10.87
N ILE A 81 7.34 5.48 -10.94
CA ILE A 81 8.09 5.12 -12.15
C ILE A 81 8.58 3.66 -12.11
N TRP A 82 8.64 3.06 -10.92
CA TRP A 82 8.91 1.64 -10.75
C TRP A 82 8.09 1.10 -9.59
N GLY A 83 7.53 -0.10 -9.77
CA GLY A 83 6.60 -0.69 -8.80
C GLY A 83 5.16 -0.21 -8.99
N GLN A 84 4.69 0.00 -10.22
CA GLN A 84 3.31 0.43 -10.52
C GLN A 84 2.24 -0.56 -10.02
N THR A 85 2.66 -1.77 -9.64
CA THR A 85 1.88 -2.84 -9.02
C THR A 85 1.92 -2.79 -7.49
N ALA A 86 2.19 -1.63 -6.88
CA ALA A 86 2.44 -1.45 -5.44
C ALA A 86 1.20 -1.60 -4.53
N TYR A 87 0.31 -2.56 -4.81
CA TYR A 87 -0.66 -2.97 -3.82
C TYR A 87 0.01 -3.85 -2.75
N LEU A 88 -0.42 -3.74 -1.50
CA LEU A 88 -0.04 -4.65 -0.42
C LEU A 88 -1.09 -5.74 -0.33
N GLY A 89 -0.69 -7.01 -0.31
CA GLY A 89 -1.62 -8.13 -0.32
C GLY A 89 -1.11 -9.38 -1.03
N PRO A 90 -1.63 -10.57 -0.71
CA PRO A 90 -2.56 -10.84 0.39
C PRO A 90 -1.89 -10.67 1.76
N LEU A 91 -2.59 -10.01 2.68
CA LEU A 91 -2.18 -9.78 4.07
C LEU A 91 -3.02 -10.64 5.02
N LYS A 92 -2.38 -11.05 6.11
CA LYS A 92 -3.06 -11.60 7.27
C LYS A 92 -3.31 -10.48 8.25
N ALA A 93 -4.54 -10.33 8.68
CA ALA A 93 -4.93 -9.31 9.65
C ALA A 93 -5.92 -9.86 10.66
N GLU A 94 -5.93 -9.24 11.83
CA GLU A 94 -6.82 -9.57 12.92
C GLU A 94 -7.64 -8.33 13.28
N LEU A 95 -8.94 -8.54 13.50
CA LEU A 95 -9.88 -7.56 13.97
C LEU A 95 -10.43 -8.09 15.29
N SER A 96 -10.16 -7.38 16.39
CA SER A 96 -10.52 -7.82 17.74
C SER A 96 -11.25 -6.74 18.51
N ARG A 97 -11.92 -7.09 19.60
CA ARG A 97 -12.47 -6.12 20.57
C ARG A 97 -12.02 -6.50 21.97
N ALA A 98 -11.07 -5.75 22.53
CA ALA A 98 -10.56 -6.01 23.87
C ALA A 98 -11.57 -5.57 24.96
N ALA A 99 -11.22 -5.80 26.23
CA ALA A 99 -12.09 -5.48 27.37
C ALA A 99 -12.34 -3.96 27.54
N ASP A 100 -11.47 -3.12 26.98
CA ASP A 100 -11.64 -1.65 26.91
C ASP A 100 -12.76 -1.21 25.94
N GLY A 101 -13.32 -2.16 25.18
CA GLY A 101 -14.45 -1.97 24.28
C GLY A 101 -14.09 -1.38 22.92
N LYS A 102 -12.83 -1.00 22.67
CA LYS A 102 -12.43 -0.43 21.38
C LYS A 102 -12.04 -1.56 20.42
N PRO A 103 -12.61 -1.59 19.21
CA PRO A 103 -12.11 -2.48 18.18
C PRO A 103 -10.65 -2.17 17.81
N THR A 104 -9.82 -3.20 17.67
CA THR A 104 -8.46 -3.11 17.15
C THR A 104 -8.35 -3.81 15.81
N PHE A 105 -7.52 -3.27 14.93
CA PHE A 105 -7.21 -3.86 13.63
C PHE A 105 -5.70 -3.94 13.50
N GLU A 106 -5.20 -5.15 13.29
CA GLU A 106 -3.77 -5.46 13.29
C GLU A 106 -3.36 -6.24 12.04
N VAL A 107 -2.25 -5.85 11.41
CA VAL A 107 -1.63 -6.64 10.33
C VAL A 107 -0.55 -7.55 10.91
N VAL A 108 -0.85 -8.85 10.95
CA VAL A 108 -0.01 -9.88 11.58
C VAL A 108 0.90 -10.62 10.59
N GLY A 109 0.71 -10.43 9.28
CA GLY A 109 1.61 -11.02 8.28
C GLY A 109 1.17 -10.88 6.82
N GLY A 110 1.81 -11.67 5.96
CA GLY A 110 1.62 -11.61 4.50
C GLY A 110 2.59 -10.62 3.82
N ARG A 111 2.29 -10.24 2.58
CA ARG A 111 3.13 -9.32 1.79
C ARG A 111 2.87 -7.86 2.17
N SER A 112 3.35 -7.46 3.34
CA SER A 112 3.09 -6.16 3.98
C SER A 112 3.99 -5.02 3.54
N THR A 113 4.94 -5.26 2.65
CA THR A 113 5.83 -4.22 2.16
C THR A 113 6.05 -4.40 0.66
N TYR A 114 6.10 -3.28 -0.05
CA TYR A 114 6.46 -3.23 -1.46
C TYR A 114 7.41 -2.07 -1.72
N GLN A 115 8.51 -2.34 -2.42
CA GLN A 115 9.45 -1.31 -2.80
C GLN A 115 8.91 -0.57 -4.03
N LEU A 116 9.08 0.74 -4.06
CA LEU A 116 8.65 1.60 -5.16
C LEU A 116 9.66 2.71 -5.41
N THR A 117 9.66 3.23 -6.64
CA THR A 117 10.46 4.40 -6.99
C THR A 117 9.54 5.48 -7.54
N LEU A 118 9.66 6.66 -6.95
CA LEU A 118 8.88 7.84 -7.27
C LEU A 118 9.70 8.81 -8.10
N GLN A 119 9.05 9.53 -8.99
CA GLN A 119 9.59 10.74 -9.60
C GLN A 119 8.93 11.95 -8.92
N SER A 120 9.72 12.73 -8.19
CA SER A 120 9.31 14.00 -7.55
C SER A 120 10.08 15.14 -8.20
N GLY A 121 9.45 15.83 -9.16
CA GLY A 121 10.17 16.81 -9.99
C GLY A 121 11.34 16.16 -10.74
N ALA A 122 12.57 16.62 -10.48
CA ALA A 122 13.79 16.05 -11.05
C ALA A 122 14.35 14.86 -10.25
N GLU A 123 13.93 14.68 -9.01
CA GLU A 123 14.47 13.67 -8.10
C GLU A 123 13.78 12.32 -8.23
N ARG A 124 14.55 11.25 -8.02
CA ARG A 124 14.05 9.88 -7.92
C ARG A 124 14.20 9.40 -6.50
N VAL A 125 13.08 9.01 -5.90
CA VAL A 125 13.04 8.58 -4.49
C VAL A 125 12.63 7.13 -4.45
N ALA A 126 13.51 6.28 -3.94
CA ALA A 126 13.19 4.88 -3.66
C ALA A 126 12.66 4.76 -2.23
N PHE A 127 11.56 4.03 -2.05
CA PHE A 127 10.85 3.93 -0.78
C PHE A 127 10.23 2.54 -0.61
N ASN A 128 10.10 2.08 0.63
CA ASN A 128 9.34 0.87 0.98
C ASN A 128 7.95 1.28 1.47
N PHE A 129 6.91 1.14 0.65
CA PHE A 129 5.53 1.29 1.13
C PHE A 129 5.20 0.10 2.01
N SER A 130 4.76 0.35 3.25
CA SER A 130 4.56 -0.68 4.25
C SER A 130 3.20 -0.59 4.97
N ALA A 131 2.70 -1.74 5.38
CA ALA A 131 1.66 -1.94 6.40
C ALA A 131 2.14 -2.99 7.42
N LYS A 132 3.46 -3.19 7.54
CA LYS A 132 4.06 -4.19 8.43
C LYS A 132 3.80 -3.79 9.88
N ASN A 133 3.29 -4.74 10.67
CA ASN A 133 2.94 -4.54 12.08
C ASN A 133 2.03 -3.32 12.26
N LEU A 134 1.15 -3.06 11.30
CA LEU A 134 0.14 -2.02 11.44
C LEU A 134 -0.74 -2.40 12.64
N ASP A 135 -0.74 -1.59 13.67
CA ASP A 135 -1.54 -1.76 14.88
C ASP A 135 -2.39 -0.51 15.05
N THR A 136 -3.71 -0.67 14.92
CA THR A 136 -4.65 0.44 14.93
C THR A 136 -5.80 0.18 15.89
N THR A 137 -6.27 1.25 16.50
CA THR A 137 -7.44 1.23 17.39
C THR A 137 -8.54 2.12 16.82
N ALA A 138 -9.78 1.70 16.99
CA ALA A 138 -10.93 2.49 16.61
C ALA A 138 -11.00 3.79 17.44
N LYS A 139 -11.35 4.90 16.80
CA LYS A 139 -11.50 6.20 17.49
C LYS A 139 -12.62 6.19 18.54
N VAL A 140 -13.65 5.38 18.32
CA VAL A 140 -14.84 5.29 19.17
C VAL A 140 -15.03 3.84 19.61
N SER A 141 -15.38 3.66 20.88
CA SER A 141 -15.78 2.35 21.41
C SER A 141 -17.16 1.97 20.86
N LYS A 142 -17.23 0.85 20.15
CA LYS A 142 -18.45 0.34 19.51
C LYS A 142 -18.42 -1.18 19.51
N ASP A 143 -19.60 -1.77 19.61
CA ASP A 143 -19.79 -3.21 19.56
C ASP A 143 -19.93 -3.79 18.15
N VAL A 144 -19.87 -2.90 17.16
CA VAL A 144 -20.11 -3.17 15.75
C VAL A 144 -19.13 -2.39 14.88
N ILE A 145 -18.71 -2.99 13.76
CA ILE A 145 -17.98 -2.29 12.69
C ILE A 145 -18.98 -1.87 11.63
N ASP A 146 -19.02 -0.58 11.34
CA ASP A 146 -19.89 0.04 10.35
C ASP A 146 -19.15 1.16 9.59
N THR A 147 -19.85 1.88 8.72
CA THR A 147 -19.27 2.98 7.92
C THR A 147 -18.94 4.24 8.73
N SER A 148 -19.15 4.22 10.04
CA SER A 148 -18.76 5.27 10.98
C SER A 148 -17.63 4.81 11.90
N THR A 149 -16.97 3.71 11.54
CA THR A 149 -15.81 3.17 12.24
C THR A 149 -14.53 3.60 11.52
N ASP A 150 -13.70 4.34 12.26
CA ASP A 150 -12.38 4.78 11.82
C ASP A 150 -11.33 4.16 12.72
N PHE A 151 -10.28 3.60 12.13
CA PHE A 151 -9.09 3.13 12.85
C PHE A 151 -7.91 4.07 12.61
N SER A 152 -7.06 4.21 13.61
CA SER A 152 -5.77 4.91 13.47
C SER A 152 -4.72 4.23 14.32
N GLY A 153 -3.48 4.25 13.85
CA GLY A 153 -2.34 3.78 14.61
C GLY A 153 -1.07 3.69 13.78
N GLU A 154 -0.09 3.01 14.35
CA GLU A 154 1.29 3.04 13.89
C GLU A 154 1.64 1.80 13.05
N LEU A 155 2.66 1.92 12.22
CA LEU A 155 3.24 0.84 11.43
C LEU A 155 4.76 0.98 11.34
N VAL A 156 5.39 -0.11 10.90
CA VAL A 156 6.84 -0.17 10.70
C VAL A 156 7.17 -0.14 9.21
N VAL A 157 8.14 0.70 8.85
CA VAL A 157 8.73 0.74 7.51
C VAL A 157 10.08 0.03 7.56
N PRO A 158 10.21 -1.19 7.03
CA PRO A 158 11.48 -1.90 7.06
C PRO A 158 12.52 -1.15 6.21
N PRO A 159 13.82 -1.32 6.51
CA PRO A 159 14.89 -0.65 5.77
C PRO A 159 14.78 -0.89 4.27
N LEU A 160 15.07 0.12 3.45
CA LEU A 160 14.99 0.03 1.99
C LEU A 160 15.82 -1.14 1.43
N ARG A 161 16.90 -1.51 2.12
CA ARG A 161 17.85 -2.52 1.67
C ARG A 161 18.12 -3.52 2.79
N GLY A 162 18.33 -4.77 2.42
CA GLY A 162 18.71 -5.82 3.36
C GLY A 162 20.13 -5.63 3.92
N LEU A 163 20.46 -6.38 4.97
CA LEU A 163 21.75 -6.29 5.65
C LEU A 163 22.93 -6.70 4.76
N GLY A 164 22.73 -7.67 3.87
CA GLY A 164 23.73 -8.12 2.89
C GLY A 164 23.87 -7.24 1.64
N TYR A 165 23.14 -6.12 1.55
CA TYR A 165 23.28 -5.21 0.41
C TYR A 165 24.60 -4.44 0.47
N THR A 166 25.33 -4.44 -0.66
CA THR A 166 26.52 -3.60 -0.87
C THR A 166 26.23 -2.48 -1.86
N ASP A 167 26.75 -1.29 -1.60
CA ASP A 167 26.72 -0.18 -2.54
C ASP A 167 27.69 -0.39 -3.73
N SER A 168 27.71 0.57 -4.67
CA SER A 168 28.57 0.52 -5.86
C SER A 168 30.07 0.60 -5.56
N ARG A 169 30.46 0.92 -4.32
CA ARG A 169 31.85 0.90 -3.83
C ARG A 169 32.15 -0.39 -3.07
N GLY A 170 31.23 -1.36 -3.07
CA GLY A 170 31.35 -2.62 -2.36
C GLY A 170 31.19 -2.48 -0.84
N ARG A 171 30.66 -1.37 -0.34
CA ARG A 171 30.49 -1.14 1.10
C ARG A 171 29.12 -1.62 1.54
N GLY A 172 29.03 -2.25 2.71
CA GLY A 172 27.75 -2.72 3.24
C GLY A 172 27.76 -2.89 4.75
N THR A 173 26.65 -3.35 5.30
CA THR A 173 26.47 -3.49 6.75
C THR A 173 27.08 -4.80 7.23
N ASP A 174 26.50 -5.93 6.81
CA ASP A 174 26.94 -7.27 7.21
C ASP A 174 27.87 -7.93 6.19
N ALA A 175 27.95 -7.37 4.99
CA ALA A 175 28.79 -7.85 3.90
C ALA A 175 29.45 -6.66 3.18
N GLY A 176 30.64 -6.88 2.61
CA GLY A 176 31.39 -5.86 1.89
C GLY A 176 32.42 -5.13 2.76
N TYR A 177 32.96 -4.04 2.23
CA TYR A 177 33.99 -3.23 2.88
C TYR A 177 33.40 -2.23 3.86
N GLU A 178 34.11 -1.95 4.95
CA GLU A 178 33.71 -0.93 5.92
C GLU A 178 34.00 0.50 5.43
N VAL A 179 34.99 0.64 4.54
CA VAL A 179 35.48 1.89 3.94
C VAL A 179 35.63 1.74 2.43
N SER A 180 35.71 2.86 1.68
CA SER A 180 35.98 2.75 0.23
C SER A 180 37.45 2.44 0.00
N GLN A 181 37.71 1.36 -0.72
CA GLN A 181 39.07 0.97 -1.15
C GLN A 181 39.61 1.84 -2.30
N GLY A 182 38.77 2.69 -2.90
CA GLY A 182 39.14 3.53 -4.05
C GLY A 182 39.79 4.87 -3.69
N THR A 183 39.93 5.18 -2.40
CA THR A 183 40.51 6.44 -1.91
C THR A 183 41.81 6.15 -1.17
N TYR A 184 42.93 6.73 -1.63
CA TYR A 184 44.27 6.49 -1.09
C TYR A 184 44.62 7.29 0.18
N ALA A 185 43.76 8.21 0.62
CA ALA A 185 43.99 9.09 1.77
C ALA A 185 42.76 9.13 2.69
N ASP A 186 42.98 9.45 3.96
CA ASP A 186 41.91 9.70 4.92
C ASP A 186 41.03 10.84 4.40
N SER A 187 39.84 10.47 3.97
CA SER A 187 38.88 11.33 3.29
C SER A 187 38.08 12.21 4.26
N GLY A 188 38.46 12.21 5.55
CA GLY A 188 37.95 13.10 6.58
C GLY A 188 36.51 12.78 7.01
N GLU A 189 36.03 13.56 7.99
CA GLU A 189 34.75 13.33 8.68
C GLU A 189 33.54 13.24 7.72
N GLN A 190 33.51 14.07 6.67
CA GLN A 190 32.39 14.10 5.73
C GLN A 190 32.28 12.81 4.91
N PHE A 191 33.41 12.20 4.57
CA PHE A 191 33.41 10.92 3.88
C PHE A 191 32.98 9.79 4.80
N GLN A 192 33.41 9.83 6.06
CA GLN A 192 32.98 8.84 7.05
C GLN A 192 31.46 8.91 7.24
N LYS A 193 30.89 10.12 7.39
CA LYS A 193 29.44 10.34 7.44
C LYS A 193 28.72 9.77 6.23
N GLY A 194 29.22 10.01 5.01
CA GLY A 194 28.65 9.45 3.79
C GLY A 194 28.75 7.92 3.71
N THR A 195 29.82 7.34 4.26
CA THR A 195 30.01 5.89 4.36
C THR A 195 29.00 5.28 5.35
N ASP A 196 28.91 5.83 6.55
CA ASP A 196 28.00 5.37 7.59
C ASP A 196 26.55 5.48 7.13
N ALA A 197 26.17 6.60 6.51
CA ALA A 197 24.83 6.78 5.99
C ALA A 197 24.49 5.79 4.86
N SER A 198 25.47 5.39 4.02
CA SER A 198 25.24 4.39 2.96
C SER A 198 25.07 2.96 3.51
N ARG A 199 25.69 2.70 4.65
CA ARG A 199 25.64 1.45 5.40
C ARG A 199 24.48 1.42 6.42
N SER A 200 23.81 2.56 6.67
CA SER A 200 22.68 2.62 7.60
C SER A 200 21.53 1.72 7.15
N ARG A 201 20.93 1.03 8.14
CA ARG A 201 19.78 0.12 7.99
C ARG A 201 18.72 0.46 9.01
N GLU A 202 18.46 1.75 9.13
CA GLU A 202 17.45 2.29 10.03
C GLU A 202 16.05 1.84 9.63
N VAL A 203 15.25 1.56 10.65
CA VAL A 203 13.85 1.19 10.53
C VAL A 203 13.03 2.47 10.60
N GLY A 204 12.26 2.74 9.54
CA GLY A 204 11.32 3.84 9.51
C GLY A 204 10.05 3.52 10.30
N LYS A 205 9.28 4.57 10.55
CA LYS A 205 7.96 4.49 11.17
C LYS A 205 6.93 5.15 10.27
N GLY A 206 5.68 4.83 10.49
CA GLY A 206 4.58 5.55 9.87
C GLY A 206 3.30 5.41 10.67
N ASP A 207 2.32 6.17 10.22
CA ASP A 207 0.96 6.14 10.72
C ASP A 207 0.03 5.79 9.57
N MET A 208 -1.08 5.12 9.89
CA MET A 208 -2.14 4.88 8.94
C MET A 208 -3.50 5.04 9.59
N THR A 209 -4.37 5.78 8.91
CA THR A 209 -5.80 5.89 9.23
C THR A 209 -6.60 5.08 8.23
N LEU A 210 -7.52 4.27 8.73
CA LEU A 210 -8.48 3.50 7.95
C LEU A 210 -9.87 4.07 8.18
N VAL A 211 -10.60 4.35 7.11
CA VAL A 211 -12.00 4.81 7.16
C VAL A 211 -12.86 3.75 6.47
N VAL A 212 -13.74 3.11 7.24
CA VAL A 212 -14.62 2.06 6.70
C VAL A 212 -15.74 2.71 5.88
N THR A 213 -15.94 2.25 4.64
CA THR A 213 -16.97 2.78 3.74
C THR A 213 -17.98 1.73 3.30
N SER A 214 -17.66 0.44 3.44
CA SER A 214 -18.56 -0.68 3.15
C SER A 214 -18.27 -1.84 4.11
N VAL A 215 -19.35 -2.50 4.55
CA VAL A 215 -19.31 -3.65 5.45
C VAL A 215 -20.40 -4.62 5.03
N ASN A 216 -20.05 -5.90 4.93
CA ASN A 216 -20.99 -6.98 4.70
C ASN A 216 -20.87 -8.01 5.83
N SER A 217 -21.88 -8.05 6.69
CA SER A 217 -21.88 -8.94 7.86
C SER A 217 -22.05 -10.42 7.51
N GLN A 218 -22.63 -10.74 6.35
CA GLN A 218 -22.83 -12.12 5.90
C GLN A 218 -21.51 -12.75 5.44
N THR A 219 -20.71 -11.99 4.70
CA THR A 219 -19.42 -12.46 4.19
C THR A 219 -18.26 -12.19 5.14
N GLY A 220 -18.41 -11.20 6.04
CA GLY A 220 -17.34 -10.65 6.87
C GLY A 220 -16.46 -9.65 6.12
N GLU A 221 -16.87 -9.19 4.93
CA GLU A 221 -16.12 -8.20 4.14
C GLU A 221 -16.16 -6.82 4.80
N VAL A 222 -14.99 -6.21 4.94
CA VAL A 222 -14.81 -4.83 5.39
C VAL A 222 -13.93 -4.13 4.37
N ALA A 223 -14.41 -3.00 3.86
CA ALA A 223 -13.72 -2.21 2.85
C ALA A 223 -13.80 -0.72 3.17
N GLY A 224 -12.84 0.04 2.64
CA GLY A 224 -12.71 1.43 2.99
C GLY A 224 -11.63 2.16 2.22
N THR A 225 -11.31 3.35 2.71
CA THR A 225 -10.17 4.15 2.26
C THR A 225 -9.11 4.18 3.35
N PHE A 226 -7.86 4.34 2.94
CA PHE A 226 -6.76 4.56 3.88
C PHE A 226 -5.98 5.81 3.51
N LYS A 227 -5.39 6.41 4.53
CA LYS A 227 -4.36 7.43 4.40
C LYS A 227 -3.17 7.00 5.25
N SER A 228 -1.97 7.01 4.69
CA SER A 228 -0.76 6.65 5.40
C SER A 228 0.32 7.68 5.19
N LYS A 229 1.08 7.94 6.24
CA LYS A 229 2.22 8.85 6.28
C LYS A 229 3.41 8.07 6.82
N GLN A 230 4.48 7.96 6.03
CA GLN A 230 5.57 7.02 6.28
C GLN A 230 6.92 7.72 6.09
N SER A 231 7.87 7.44 6.98
CA SER A 231 9.28 7.82 6.79
C SER A 231 10.10 6.61 6.36
N SER A 232 11.04 6.80 5.43
CA SER A 232 11.93 5.75 4.95
C SER A 232 12.94 5.29 6.01
N GLY A 233 13.14 6.10 7.06
CA GLY A 233 14.23 5.95 8.03
C GLY A 233 15.62 6.21 7.43
N LEU A 234 15.75 6.59 6.16
CA LEU A 234 17.05 6.79 5.53
C LEU A 234 17.62 8.18 5.82
N VAL A 235 18.84 8.23 6.34
CA VAL A 235 19.58 9.49 6.58
C VAL A 235 19.95 10.20 5.28
N ILE A 236 20.26 9.46 4.20
CA ILE A 236 20.71 10.06 2.91
C ILE A 236 19.53 10.63 2.11
N LEU A 237 18.36 10.02 2.23
CA LEU A 237 17.14 10.45 1.56
C LEU A 237 16.03 10.56 2.61
N PRO A 238 16.16 11.53 3.53
CA PRO A 238 15.13 11.77 4.50
C PRO A 238 13.93 12.30 3.74
N GLY A 239 12.77 11.79 4.13
CA GLY A 239 11.53 12.39 3.71
C GLY A 239 10.34 11.50 3.97
N GLU A 240 9.21 12.10 3.71
CA GLU A 240 7.91 11.60 4.10
C GLU A 240 7.08 11.27 2.89
N LEU A 241 6.62 10.03 2.87
CA LEU A 241 5.73 9.49 1.87
C LEU A 241 4.30 9.48 2.39
N GLU A 242 3.43 10.15 1.67
CA GLU A 242 1.99 10.14 1.90
C GLU A 242 1.30 9.33 0.81
N ILE A 243 0.46 8.39 1.22
CA ILE A 243 -0.27 7.49 0.33
C ILE A 243 -1.72 7.47 0.72
N GLU A 244 -2.58 7.68 -0.27
CA GLU A 244 -4.03 7.49 -0.13
C GLU A 244 -4.50 6.39 -1.08
N GLY A 245 -5.46 5.60 -0.63
CA GLY A 245 -5.96 4.50 -1.42
C GLY A 245 -7.17 3.81 -0.80
N ASN A 246 -7.45 2.61 -1.31
CA ASN A 246 -8.56 1.78 -0.85
C ASN A 246 -8.02 0.53 -0.16
N PHE A 247 -8.77 0.00 0.81
CA PHE A 247 -8.47 -1.29 1.40
C PHE A 247 -9.70 -2.18 1.41
N ILE A 248 -9.48 -3.49 1.47
CA ILE A 248 -10.53 -4.48 1.57
C ILE A 248 -9.99 -5.78 2.17
N GLY A 249 -10.78 -6.44 3.01
CA GLY A 249 -10.46 -7.77 3.55
C GLY A 249 -11.70 -8.48 4.07
N THR A 250 -11.63 -9.80 4.20
CA THR A 250 -12.74 -10.62 4.71
C THR A 250 -12.38 -11.22 6.06
N PHE A 251 -13.04 -10.74 7.10
CA PHE A 251 -12.82 -11.08 8.51
C PHE A 251 -13.79 -12.16 8.98
N LYS A 252 -13.25 -13.34 9.23
CA LYS A 252 -14.01 -14.50 9.74
C LYS A 252 -13.65 -14.77 11.20
N THR A 253 -14.61 -15.22 12.00
CA THR A 253 -14.34 -15.60 13.39
C THR A 253 -13.22 -16.63 13.44
N LYS A 254 -12.17 -16.35 14.23
CA LYS A 254 -11.07 -17.28 14.45
C LYS A 254 -11.59 -18.37 15.36
N THR A 255 -11.93 -19.54 14.81
CA THR A 255 -12.23 -20.71 15.64
C THR A 255 -10.96 -21.02 16.42
N ALA A 256 -11.04 -21.06 17.76
CA ALA A 256 -9.91 -21.46 18.59
C ALA A 256 -9.35 -22.77 18.03
N ALA A 257 -8.04 -22.79 17.73
CA ALA A 257 -7.37 -24.01 17.33
C ALA A 257 -7.64 -25.06 18.42
N LYS A 258 -8.27 -26.17 18.02
CA LYS A 258 -8.44 -27.33 18.89
C LYS A 258 -7.09 -27.96 19.20
#